data_AF-A0A933I3S0-F1
#
_entry.id   AF-A0A933I3S0-F1
#
_cell.length_a   1.000
_cell.length_b   1.000
_cell.length_c   1.000
_cell.angle_alpha   90.00
_cell.angle_beta   90.00
_cell.angle_gamma   90.00
#
_symmetry.space_group_name_H-M   'P 1'
#
loop_
_entity.id
_entity.type
_entity.pdbx_description
1 polymer ?
#
loop_
_entity_poly.entity_id
_entity_poly.type
_entity_poly.pdbx_seq_one_letter_code
_entity_poly.pdbx_strand_id
1 'polypeptide(L)' 'MPSTVELPKIEFITTPEGKPKSVILSLEDWKRISETLKIMSSKELIQSIRRAKQQLRTKTRLLSFEE' A
#
# COMPACT_ATOMS: atom_id res chain seq x y z
N MET A 1 -0.78 -16.45 -7.40
CA MET A 1 -1.01 -15.66 -8.62
C MET A 1 -0.28 -14.34 -8.46
N PRO A 2 0.55 -13.90 -9.42
CA PRO A 2 1.16 -12.58 -9.33
C PRO A 2 0.03 -11.56 -9.50
N SER A 3 -0.37 -10.89 -8.42
CA SER A 3 -1.18 -9.68 -8.52
C SER A 3 -0.30 -8.64 -9.20
N THR A 4 -0.53 -8.39 -10.49
CA THR A 4 0.02 -7.24 -11.17
C THR A 4 -0.50 -6.01 -10.44
N VAL A 5 0.35 -5.39 -9.64
CA VAL A 5 0.03 -4.09 -9.02
C VAL A 5 0.00 -3.11 -10.19
N GLU A 6 -1.19 -2.78 -10.66
CA GLU A 6 -1.37 -1.74 -11.66
C GLU A 6 -0.83 -0.43 -11.07
N LEU A 7 0.07 0.20 -11.81
CA LEU A 7 0.63 1.48 -11.39
C LEU A 7 -0.47 2.55 -11.46
N PRO A 8 -0.49 3.49 -10.50
CA PRO A 8 -1.46 4.57 -10.52
C PRO A 8 -1.32 5.36 -11.82
N LYS A 9 -2.45 5.75 -12.41
CA LYS A 9 -2.44 6.69 -13.54
C LYS A 9 -2.17 8.09 -12.99
N ILE A 10 -1.12 8.72 -13.49
CA ILE A 10 -0.63 10.00 -12.99
C ILE A 10 -0.70 11.04 -14.09
N GLU A 11 -1.31 12.18 -13.79
CA GLU A 11 -1.26 13.37 -14.64
C GLU A 11 -0.50 14.48 -13.90
N PHE A 12 0.18 15.34 -14.66
CA PHE A 12 1.00 16.42 -14.12
C PHE A 12 0.45 17.77 -14.54
N ILE A 13 0.42 18.71 -13.59
CA ILE A 13 0.20 20.12 -13.90
C ILE A 13 1.57 20.79 -13.90
N THR A 14 1.94 21.41 -15.02
CA THR A 14 3.21 22.13 -15.18
C THR A 14 3.05 23.63 -15.00
N THR A 15 4.14 24.30 -14.65
CA THR A 15 4.26 25.75 -14.75
C THR A 15 4.39 26.18 -16.23
N PRO A 16 4.24 27.48 -16.55
CA PRO A 16 4.48 27.98 -17.90
C PRO A 16 5.90 27.69 -18.43
N GLU A 17 6.89 27.55 -17.53
CA GLU A 17 8.26 27.16 -17.87
C GLU A 17 8.43 25.64 -18.06
N GLY A 18 7.34 24.87 -18.04
CA GLY A 18 7.34 23.43 -18.24
C GLY A 18 7.76 22.60 -17.02
N LYS A 19 7.92 23.22 -15.84
CA LYS A 19 8.33 22.49 -14.62
C LYS A 19 7.11 21.84 -13.95
N PRO A 20 7.19 20.58 -13.49
CA PRO A 20 6.07 19.95 -12.79
C PRO A 20 5.82 20.66 -11.45
N LYS A 21 4.57 21.11 -11.23
CA LYS A 21 4.15 21.82 -10.02
C LYS A 21 3.32 20.94 -9.10
N SER A 22 2.41 20.16 -9.67
CA SER A 22 1.53 19.27 -8.92
C SER A 22 1.17 18.04 -9.73
N VAL A 23 0.66 17.04 -9.01
CA VAL A 23 0.31 15.72 -9.54
C VAL A 23 -1.16 15.49 -9.27
N ILE A 24 -1.89 15.04 -10.30
CA ILE A 24 -3.28 14.60 -10.19
C ILE A 24 -3.29 13.08 -10.10
N LEU A 25 -3.98 12.58 -9.08
CA LEU A 25 -4.11 11.17 -8.76
C LEU A 25 -5.58 10.89 -8.46
N SER A 26 -6.02 9.65 -8.68
CA SER A 26 -7.32 9.22 -8.17
C SER A 26 -7.31 9.24 -6.62
N LEU A 27 -8.48 9.46 -6.02
CA LEU A 27 -8.62 9.38 -4.56
C LEU A 27 -8.29 7.98 -4.03
N GLU A 28 -8.53 6.95 -4.83
CA GLU A 28 -8.22 5.56 -4.48
C GLU A 28 -6.71 5.34 -4.41
N ASP A 29 -5.97 5.80 -5.42
CA ASP A 29 -4.50 5.68 -5.45
C ASP A 29 -3.86 6.47 -4.32
N TRP A 30 -4.37 7.68 -4.03
CA TRP A 30 -3.92 8.46 -2.88
C TRP A 30 -4.10 7.69 -1.55
N LYS A 31 -5.27 7.06 -1.35
CA LYS A 31 -5.54 6.25 -0.15
C LYS A 31 -4.59 5.05 -0.06
N ARG A 32 -4.39 4.32 -1.16
CA ARG A 32 -3.46 3.17 -1.21
C ARG A 32 -2.03 3.57 -0.85
N ILE A 33 -1.54 4.66 -1.43
CA ILE A 33 -0.17 5.17 -1.18
C ILE A 33 -0.04 5.62 0.27
N SER A 34 -0.97 6.44 0.75
CA SER A 34 -0.93 6.98 2.12
C SER A 34 -1.02 5.87 3.19
N GLU A 35 -1.88 4.86 2.99
CA GLU A 35 -1.96 3.69 3.85
C GLU A 35 -0.65 2.90 3.85
N THR A 36 -0.07 2.66 2.68
CA THR A 36 1.21 1.95 2.55
C THR A 36 2.32 2.69 3.29
N LEU A 37 2.43 4.02 3.13
CA LEU A 37 3.40 4.84 3.84
C LEU A 37 3.19 4.80 5.36
N LYS A 38 1.94 4.80 5.81
CA LYS A 38 1.59 4.68 7.24
C LYS A 38 1.98 3.30 7.80
N ILE A 39 1.82 2.24 7.04
CA ILE A 39 2.29 0.90 7.44
C ILE A 39 3.82 0.89 7.52
N MET A 40 4.48 1.46 6.51
CA MET A 40 5.94 1.46 6.40
C MET A 40 6.64 2.30 7.47
N SER A 41 6.00 3.33 7.99
CA SER A 41 6.58 4.18 9.03
C SER A 41 6.75 3.46 10.39
N SER A 42 6.04 2.34 10.60
CA SER A 42 6.15 1.54 11.83
C SER A 42 6.90 0.23 11.62
N LYS A 43 8.09 0.12 12.24
CA LYS A 43 8.89 -1.11 12.22
C LYS A 43 8.18 -2.27 12.89
N GLU A 44 7.46 -2.02 13.98
CA GLU A 44 6.71 -3.04 14.72
C GLU A 44 5.57 -3.62 13.88
N LEU A 45 4.83 -2.76 13.18
CA LEU A 45 3.74 -3.18 12.31
C LEU A 45 4.26 -4.03 11.14
N ILE A 46 5.38 -3.63 10.52
CA ILE A 46 6.03 -4.44 9.48
C ILE A 46 6.41 -5.83 10.02
N GLN A 47 6.99 -5.91 11.22
CA GLN A 47 7.35 -7.18 11.83
C GLN A 47 6.11 -8.05 12.11
N SER A 48 5.05 -7.45 12.63
CA SER A 48 3.77 -8.11 12.87
C SER A 48 3.19 -8.69 11.57
N ILE A 49 3.14 -7.90 10.49
CA ILE A 49 2.70 -8.34 9.17
C ILE A 49 3.54 -9.51 8.65
N ARG A 50 4.87 -9.48 8.83
CA ARG A 50 5.74 -10.59 8.43
C ARG A 50 5.43 -11.88 9.19
N ARG A 51 5.23 -11.79 10.51
CA ARG A 51 4.85 -12.94 11.34
C ARG A 51 3.50 -13.51 10.90
N ALA A 52 2.51 -12.65 10.68
CA ALA A 52 1.19 -13.05 10.20
C ALA A 52 1.26 -13.77 8.83
N LYS A 53 2.02 -13.22 7.88
CA LYS A 53 2.27 -13.88 6.58
C LYS A 53 2.91 -15.26 6.74
N GLN A 54 3.85 -15.40 7.68
CA GLN A 54 4.47 -16.68 7.97
C GLN A 54 3.45 -17.68 8.53
N GLN A 55 2.62 -17.28 9.50
CA GLN A 55 1.56 -18.12 10.10
C GLN A 55 0.58 -18.63 9.05
N LEU A 56 0.15 -17.77 8.13
CA LEU A 56 -0.72 -18.13 7.00
C LEU A 56 -0.06 -19.19 6.10
N ARG A 57 1.25 -19.06 5.85
CA ARG A 57 2.00 -20.02 5.03
C ARG A 57 2.18 -21.36 5.73
N THR A 58 2.35 -21.38 7.05
CA THR A 58 2.60 -22.60 7.84
C THR A 58 1.34 -23.36 8.24
N LYS A 59 0.16 -22.98 7.74
CA LYS A 59 -1.15 -23.55 8.12
C LYS A 59 -1.39 -23.57 9.64
N THR A 60 -0.87 -22.57 10.33
CA THR A 60 -1.12 -22.41 11.77
C THR A 60 -2.63 -22.21 11.99
N ARG A 61 -3.20 -22.81 13.05
CA ARG A 61 -4.62 -22.62 13.39
C ARG A 61 -4.87 -21.13 13.63
N LEU A 62 -5.66 -20.51 12.75
CA LEU A 62 -6.16 -19.17 12.92
C LEU A 62 -7.46 -19.27 13.71
N LEU A 63 -7.71 -18.29 14.58
CA LEU A 63 -9.00 -18.17 15.25
C LEU A 63 -9.98 -17.50 14.30
N SER A 64 -11.18 -18.05 14.20
CA SER A 64 -12.31 -17.38 13.58
C SER A 64 -12.98 -16.41 14.57
N PHE A 65 -13.97 -15.65 14.11
CA PHE A 65 -14.74 -14.75 14.99
C PHE A 65 -15.64 -15.51 15.98
N GLU A 66 -16.01 -16.75 15.66
CA GLU A 66 -16.91 -17.60 16.48
C GLU A 66 -16.16 -18.44 17.53
N GLU A 67 -14.82 -18.50 17.44
CA GLU A 67 -13.93 -19.19 18.39
C GLU A 67 -13.34 -18.20 19.39
#